data_AF-A0A3L7QEQ7-F1
#
_entry.id   AF-A0A3L7QEQ7-F1
#
_cell.length_a   1.000
_cell.length_b   1.000
_cell.length_c   1.000
_cell.angle_alpha   90.00
_cell.angle_beta   90.00
_cell.angle_gamma   90.00
#
_symmetry.space_group_name_H-M   'P 1'
#
loop_
_entity.id
_entity.type
_entity.pdbx_description
1 polymer ?
#
loop_
_entity_poly.entity_id
_entity_poly.type
_entity_poly.pdbx_seq_one_letter_code
_entity_poly.pdbx_strand_id
1 'polypeptide(L)'
;AESHACGIAATKAAVSGISGQMVKIVRTSSQPYTWTTGLQPLGDIANVEHFLPKDWIAADGLGVNEKFVEYASPLIAGQTKVPEVNGLPGYVTLIKHKIAKKLPPRA
;
A
#
# COMPACT_ATOMS: atom_id res chain seq x y z
N ALA A 1 6.30 -6.70 0.72
CA ALA A 1 6.36 -7.10 -0.71
C ALA A 1 5.39 -6.27 -1.56
N GLU A 2 4.13 -6.15 -1.15
CA GLU A 2 3.09 -5.38 -1.84
C GLU A 2 3.45 -3.92 -2.13
N SER A 3 3.94 -3.19 -1.12
CA SER A 3 4.35 -1.79 -1.26
C SER A 3 5.42 -1.60 -2.36
N HIS A 4 6.42 -2.48 -2.39
CA HIS A 4 7.47 -2.48 -3.40
C HIS A 4 6.92 -2.81 -4.80
N ALA A 5 6.05 -3.82 -4.90
CA ALA A 5 5.41 -4.20 -6.16
C ALA A 5 4.54 -3.06 -6.73
N CYS A 6 3.85 -2.32 -5.88
CA CYS A 6 3.07 -1.15 -6.30
C CYS A 6 3.96 -0.08 -6.95
N GLY A 7 5.13 0.22 -6.35
CA GLY A 7 6.10 1.16 -6.93
C GLY A 7 6.66 0.72 -8.28
N ILE A 8 6.98 -0.58 -8.42
CA ILE A 8 7.41 -1.17 -9.70
C ILE A 8 6.30 -1.02 -10.74
N ALA A 9 5.07 -1.44 -10.41
CA ALA A 9 3.94 -1.40 -11.34
C ALA A 9 3.61 0.04 -11.77
N ALA A 10 3.66 1.00 -10.85
CA ALA A 10 3.41 2.40 -11.14
C ALA A 10 4.47 2.96 -12.11
N THR A 11 5.74 2.65 -11.88
CA THR A 11 6.84 3.08 -12.74
C THR A 11 6.70 2.48 -14.14
N LYS A 12 6.39 1.18 -14.24
CA LYS A 12 6.17 0.51 -15.53
C LYS A 12 4.99 1.13 -16.30
N ALA A 13 3.87 1.37 -15.62
CA ALA A 13 2.70 1.99 -16.22
C ALA A 13 2.99 3.41 -16.74
N ALA A 14 3.70 4.23 -15.96
CA ALA A 14 4.08 5.58 -16.35
C ALA A 14 5.02 5.58 -17.58
N VAL A 15 6.01 4.68 -17.60
CA VAL A 15 6.94 4.54 -18.74
C VAL A 15 6.22 4.06 -19.99
N SER A 16 5.18 3.23 -19.87
CA SER A 16 4.31 2.84 -21.00
C SER A 16 3.31 3.92 -21.43
N GLY A 17 3.41 5.14 -20.90
CA GLY A 17 2.55 6.27 -21.26
C GLY A 17 1.17 6.27 -20.60
N ILE A 18 0.93 5.41 -19.60
CA ILE A 18 -0.34 5.38 -18.87
C ILE A 18 -0.32 6.50 -17.83
N SER A 19 -1.37 7.32 -17.84
CA SER A 19 -1.58 8.43 -16.91
C SER A 19 -3.01 8.44 -16.37
N GLY A 20 -3.25 9.18 -15.28
CA GLY A 20 -4.57 9.29 -14.66
C GLY A 20 -5.05 8.03 -13.92
N GLN A 21 -4.12 7.14 -13.55
CA GLN A 21 -4.42 5.83 -12.96
C GLN A 21 -3.63 5.64 -11.66
N MET A 22 -4.22 4.94 -10.69
CA MET A 22 -3.57 4.49 -9.46
C MET A 22 -3.33 2.98 -9.53
N VAL A 23 -2.20 2.53 -8.97
CA VAL A 23 -1.97 1.10 -8.74
C VAL A 23 -2.70 0.66 -7.49
N LYS A 24 -3.49 -0.42 -7.59
CA LYS A 24 -4.17 -1.08 -6.47
C LYS A 24 -3.65 -2.50 -6.28
N ILE A 25 -3.80 -3.01 -5.06
CA ILE A 25 -3.60 -4.43 -4.73
C ILE A 25 -4.95 -5.15 -4.91
N VAL A 26 -4.94 -6.24 -5.66
CA VAL A 26 -6.11 -7.08 -5.92
C VAL A 26 -5.88 -8.44 -5.30
N ARG A 27 -6.63 -8.78 -4.26
CA ARG A 27 -6.65 -10.13 -3.68
C ARG A 27 -7.27 -11.10 -4.69
N THR A 28 -6.53 -12.14 -5.08
CA THR A 28 -6.98 -13.16 -6.04
C THR A 28 -7.45 -14.45 -5.38
N SER A 29 -6.97 -14.75 -4.17
CA SER A 29 -7.49 -15.84 -3.32
C SER A 29 -7.23 -15.52 -1.85
N SER A 30 -8.09 -16.01 -0.96
CA SER A 30 -7.92 -15.92 0.49
C SER A 30 -7.24 -17.16 1.08
N GLN A 31 -7.42 -18.33 0.47
CA GLN A 31 -6.84 -19.59 0.95
C GLN A 31 -6.37 -20.45 -0.25
N PRO A 32 -5.07 -20.45 -0.60
CA PRO A 32 -4.00 -19.65 -0.01
C PRO A 32 -4.14 -18.15 -0.34
N TYR A 33 -3.64 -17.28 0.53
CA TYR A 33 -3.64 -15.84 0.28
C TYR A 33 -2.73 -15.49 -0.91
N THR A 34 -3.32 -14.96 -1.97
CA THR A 34 -2.61 -14.50 -3.18
C THR A 34 -3.18 -13.17 -3.64
N TRP A 35 -2.33 -12.38 -4.29
CA TRP A 35 -2.68 -11.05 -4.76
C TRP A 35 -1.86 -10.68 -6.00
N THR A 36 -2.34 -9.66 -6.72
CA THR A 36 -1.64 -9.04 -7.85
C THR A 36 -1.83 -7.52 -7.81
N THR A 37 -1.10 -6.79 -8.66
CA THR A 37 -1.31 -5.36 -8.88
C THR A 37 -2.28 -5.12 -10.03
N GLY A 38 -3.17 -4.14 -9.89
CA GLY A 38 -4.03 -3.66 -10.97
C GLY A 38 -3.95 -2.14 -11.13
N LEU A 39 -4.47 -1.61 -12.23
CA LEU A 39 -4.65 -0.18 -12.44
C LEU A 39 -6.13 0.19 -12.25
N GLN A 40 -6.38 1.37 -11.71
CA GLN A 40 -7.72 1.92 -11.53
C GLN A 40 -7.73 3.42 -11.85
N PRO A 41 -8.72 3.91 -12.61
CA PRO A 41 -8.83 5.34 -12.91
C PRO A 41 -8.92 6.17 -11.63
N LEU A 42 -8.19 7.28 -11.56
CA LEU A 42 -8.24 8.17 -10.39
C LEU A 42 -9.64 8.76 -10.17
N GLY A 43 -10.41 8.97 -11.23
CA GLY A 43 -11.80 9.44 -11.15
C GLY A 43 -12.72 8.50 -10.39
N ASP A 44 -12.44 7.19 -10.41
CA ASP A 44 -13.24 6.18 -9.69
C ASP A 44 -12.88 6.09 -8.20
N ILE A 45 -11.72 6.64 -7.82
CA ILE A 45 -11.16 6.54 -6.46
C ILE A 45 -11.35 7.84 -5.69
N ALA A 46 -11.31 8.98 -6.40
CA ALA A 46 -11.46 10.28 -5.77
C ALA A 46 -12.77 10.34 -4.96
N ASN A 47 -12.64 10.69 -3.67
CA ASN A 47 -13.76 10.79 -2.72
C ASN A 47 -14.52 9.49 -2.43
N VAL A 48 -13.92 8.32 -2.70
CA VAL A 48 -14.48 7.01 -2.33
C VAL A 48 -13.67 6.42 -1.18
N GLU A 49 -14.37 5.87 -0.18
CA GLU A 49 -13.78 5.27 1.01
C GLU A 49 -14.16 3.80 1.15
N HIS A 50 -13.23 2.98 1.64
CA HIS A 50 -13.51 1.61 2.03
C HIS A 50 -13.83 1.55 3.52
N PHE A 51 -15.11 1.65 3.85
CA PHE A 51 -15.58 1.53 5.24
C PHE A 51 -15.40 0.11 5.77
N LEU A 52 -15.17 0.02 7.08
CA LEU A 52 -15.26 -1.25 7.79
C LEU A 52 -16.70 -1.78 7.70
N PRO A 53 -16.91 -2.98 7.14
CA PRO A 53 -18.24 -3.57 7.08
C PRO A 53 -18.83 -3.76 8.49
N LYS A 54 -20.10 -3.40 8.68
CA LYS A 54 -20.78 -3.55 9.99
C LYS A 54 -20.82 -5.01 10.45
N ASP A 55 -20.91 -5.94 9.51
CA ASP A 55 -20.92 -7.37 9.78
C ASP A 55 -19.53 -7.94 10.11
N TRP A 56 -18.49 -7.11 10.20
CA TRP A 56 -17.16 -7.47 10.71
C TRP A 56 -16.98 -7.10 12.20
N ILE A 57 -17.94 -6.38 12.77
CA ILE A 57 -17.96 -5.99 14.19
C ILE A 57 -18.62 -7.11 14.99
N ALA A 58 -18.06 -7.43 16.16
CA ALA A 58 -18.62 -8.42 17.08
C ALA A 58 -20.00 -7.99 17.60
N ALA A 59 -20.82 -8.94 18.04
CA ALA A 59 -22.20 -8.69 18.45
C ALA A 59 -22.32 -7.73 19.66
N ASP A 60 -21.29 -7.68 20.51
CA ASP A 60 -21.20 -6.75 21.64
C ASP A 60 -20.78 -5.32 21.24
N GLY A 61 -20.34 -5.12 19.99
CA GLY A 61 -19.84 -3.85 19.48
C GLY A 61 -18.46 -3.45 20.01
N LEU A 62 -17.78 -4.30 20.77
CA LEU A 62 -16.51 -3.98 21.44
C LEU A 62 -15.28 -4.55 20.71
N GLY A 63 -15.50 -5.37 19.69
CA GLY A 63 -14.43 -6.02 18.95
C GLY A 63 -14.77 -6.32 17.50
N VAL A 64 -13.89 -7.11 16.87
CA VAL A 64 -14.05 -7.63 15.51
C VAL A 64 -14.35 -9.12 15.55
N ASN A 65 -15.00 -9.65 14.51
CA ASN A 65 -15.35 -11.06 14.41
C ASN A 65 -14.45 -11.83 13.43
N GLU A 66 -14.77 -13.09 13.18
CA GLU A 66 -14.00 -14.02 12.36
C GLU A 66 -13.83 -13.53 10.91
N LYS A 67 -14.82 -12.81 10.36
CA LYS A 67 -14.72 -12.25 8.99
C LYS A 67 -13.61 -11.22 8.89
N PHE A 68 -13.49 -10.36 9.89
CA PHE A 68 -12.37 -9.41 9.97
C PHE A 68 -11.05 -10.15 10.10
N VAL A 69 -11.00 -11.17 10.97
CA VAL A 69 -9.78 -11.95 11.20
C VAL A 69 -9.34 -12.65 9.91
N GLU A 70 -10.26 -13.25 9.15
CA GLU A 70 -9.97 -13.84 7.84
C GLU A 70 -9.46 -12.79 6.84
N TYR A 71 -10.03 -11.58 6.85
CA TYR A 71 -9.57 -10.50 5.99
C TYR A 71 -8.16 -9.99 6.37
N ALA A 72 -7.92 -9.72 7.65
CA ALA A 72 -6.75 -9.00 8.13
C ALA A 72 -5.54 -9.88 8.41
N SER A 73 -5.73 -11.13 8.86
CA SER A 73 -4.63 -12.02 9.26
C SER A 73 -3.57 -12.21 8.17
N PRO A 74 -3.93 -12.41 6.88
CA PRO A 74 -2.94 -12.55 5.83
C PRO A 74 -2.14 -11.27 5.56
N LEU A 75 -2.69 -10.08 5.87
CA LEU A 75 -2.05 -8.79 5.61
C LEU A 75 -0.90 -8.49 6.57
N ILE A 76 -0.94 -9.10 7.77
CA ILE A 76 0.11 -8.96 8.79
C ILE A 76 1.07 -10.16 8.82
N ALA A 77 0.90 -11.11 7.90
CA ALA A 77 1.68 -12.34 7.89
C ALA A 77 3.13 -12.08 7.44
N GLY A 78 4.06 -12.78 8.10
CA GLY A 78 5.49 -12.71 7.81
C GLY A 78 6.22 -11.62 8.58
N GLN A 79 7.55 -11.59 8.44
CA GLN A 79 8.42 -10.62 9.09
C GLN A 79 9.36 -10.01 8.05
N THR A 80 9.52 -8.69 8.08
CA THR A 80 10.50 -8.00 7.23
C THR A 80 11.85 -8.00 7.95
N LYS A 81 12.84 -8.69 7.39
CA LYS A 81 14.22 -8.62 7.88
C LYS A 81 14.83 -7.28 7.48
N VAL A 82 15.31 -6.52 8.47
CA VAL A 82 16.07 -5.29 8.26
C VAL A 82 17.57 -5.57 8.45
N PRO A 83 18.46 -4.88 7.73
CA PRO A 83 19.89 -4.96 8.02
C PRO A 83 20.18 -4.56 9.47
N GLU A 84 21.15 -5.21 10.10
CA GLU A 84 21.61 -4.89 11.44
C GLU A 84 23.04 -4.33 11.39
N VAL A 85 23.30 -3.27 12.17
CA VAL A 85 24.60 -2.63 12.31
C VAL A 85 24.85 -2.43 13.80
N ASN A 86 25.85 -3.12 14.35
CA ASN A 86 26.23 -3.04 15.78
C ASN A 86 25.07 -3.31 16.75
N GLY A 87 24.23 -4.31 16.48
CA GLY A 87 23.10 -4.66 17.35
C GLY A 87 21.87 -3.76 17.20
N LEU A 88 21.86 -2.83 16.23
CA LEU A 88 20.76 -1.91 15.98
C LEU A 88 20.28 -2.01 14.51
N PRO A 89 18.99 -1.70 14.22
CA PRO A 89 18.51 -1.62 12.85
C PRO A 89 19.26 -0.58 12.01
N GLY A 90 19.85 -1.03 10.90
CA GLY A 90 20.59 -0.21 9.95
C GLY A 90 19.69 0.57 9.00
N TYR A 91 18.97 1.58 9.50
CA TYR A 91 18.14 2.43 8.67
C TYR A 91 18.96 3.31 7.72
N VAL A 92 18.46 3.49 6.50
CA VAL A 92 19.12 4.33 5.48
C VAL A 92 18.86 5.82 5.72
N THR A 93 19.91 6.63 5.63
CA THR A 93 19.80 8.10 5.57
C THR A 93 20.06 8.57 4.15
N LEU A 94 19.07 9.21 3.53
CA LEU A 94 19.23 9.80 2.21
C LEU A 94 20.00 11.12 2.30
N ILE A 95 20.92 11.35 1.37
CA ILE A 95 21.70 12.61 1.30
C ILE A 95 20.81 13.81 0.93
N LYS A 96 19.68 13.56 0.25
CA LYS A 96 18.68 14.57 -0.14
C LYS A 96 19.28 15.75 -0.93
N HIS A 97 20.14 15.45 -1.92
CA HIS A 97 20.71 16.47 -2.82
C HIS A 97 19.60 17.33 -3.43
N LYS A 98 19.61 18.63 -3.10
CA LYS A 98 18.63 19.59 -3.60
C LYS A 98 19.02 20.07 -4.99
N ILE A 99 18.05 20.23 -5.87
CA ILE A 99 18.22 20.86 -7.18
C ILE A 99 17.99 22.37 -7.08
N ALA A 100 18.64 23.13 -7.96
CA ALA A 100 18.42 24.57 -8.07
C ALA A 100 16.95 24.88 -8.41
N LYS A 101 16.35 25.86 -7.72
CA LYS A 101 14.98 26.30 -7.98
C LYS A 101 14.94 27.02 -9.34
N LYS A 102 13.93 26.68 -10.16
CA LYS A 102 13.69 27.34 -11.46
C LYS A 102 12.55 28.35 -11.43
N LEU A 103 11.67 28.28 -10.44
CA LEU A 103 10.48 29.12 -10.31
C LEU A 103 10.61 30.07 -9.11
N PRO A 104 10.00 31.26 -9.17
CA PRO A 104 9.93 32.17 -8.03
C PRO A 104 9.15 31.53 -6.87
N PRO A 105 9.29 32.05 -5.63
CA PRO A 105 8.45 31.63 -4.50
C PRO A 105 6.96 31.74 -4.86
N ARG A 106 6.17 30.73 -4.49
CA ARG A 106 4.71 30.80 -4.60
C ARG A 106 4.21 31.90 -3.65
N ALA A 107 3.43 32.84 -4.18
CA ALA A 107 2.75 33.87 -3.41
C ALA A 107 1.70 33.27 -2.45
#